data_AF-A0A5P1F3E4-F1
#
_entry.id   AF-A0A5P1F3E4-F1
#
_cell.length_a   1.000
_cell.length_b   1.000
_cell.length_c   1.000
_cell.angle_alpha   90.00
_cell.angle_beta   90.00
_cell.angle_gamma   90.00
#
_symmetry.space_group_name_H-M   'P 1'
#
loop_
_entity.id
_entity.type
_entity.pdbx_description
1 polymer ?
#
loop_
_entity_poly.entity_id
_entity_poly.type
_entity_poly.pdbx_seq_one_letter_code
_entity_poly.pdbx_strand_id
1 'polypeptide(L)'
;MQYKEATKFQDTLYARYGQQFYRECNISDTVDFIFGDASDVFQNCMIYAKLPMQEQDNTITAHGRNKESEATGFSMQNCSILSWHDLVASNGSVKTYLG
;
A
#
# COMPACT_ATOMS: atom_id res chain seq x y z
N MET A 1 -10.71 -17.14 -21.89
CA MET A 1 -11.09 -17.44 -20.50
C MET A 1 -11.19 -16.12 -19.77
N GLN A 2 -12.40 -15.73 -19.39
CA GLN A 2 -12.68 -14.47 -18.72
C GLN A 2 -12.49 -14.73 -17.23
N TYR A 3 -11.37 -14.28 -16.66
CA TYR A 3 -11.20 -14.33 -15.21
C TYR A 3 -12.13 -13.27 -14.62
N LYS A 4 -13.16 -13.72 -13.91
CA LYS A 4 -13.96 -12.85 -13.04
C LYS A 4 -13.08 -12.50 -11.84
N GLU A 5 -12.52 -11.29 -11.82
CA GLU A 5 -11.89 -10.74 -10.62
C GLU A 5 -12.98 -10.47 -9.59
N ALA A 6 -12.90 -11.17 -8.46
CA ALA A 6 -13.66 -10.81 -7.27
C ALA A 6 -12.93 -9.64 -6.60
N THR A 7 -13.54 -8.46 -6.65
CA THR A 7 -13.05 -7.20 -6.09
C THR A 7 -13.15 -7.21 -4.57
N LYS A 8 -11.99 -7.37 -3.91
CA LYS A 8 -11.76 -6.82 -2.57
C LYS A 8 -10.53 -5.89 -2.68
N PHE A 9 -10.79 -4.59 -2.70
CA PHE A 9 -9.82 -3.51 -2.87
C PHE A 9 -9.50 -2.85 -1.52
N GLN A 10 -9.02 -3.64 -0.56
CA GLN A 10 -8.55 -3.13 0.71
C GLN A 10 -7.75 -4.21 1.43
N ASP A 11 -6.73 -3.79 2.19
CA ASP A 11 -5.96 -4.61 3.13
C ASP A 11 -5.00 -5.64 2.52
N THR A 12 -4.25 -5.27 1.46
CA THR A 12 -3.27 -6.18 0.82
C THR A 12 -2.18 -6.66 1.80
N LEU A 13 -1.62 -5.79 2.63
CA LEU A 13 -0.57 -6.16 3.58
C LEU A 13 -0.87 -5.68 5.00
N TYR A 14 -1.34 -6.60 5.85
CA TYR A 14 -1.48 -6.38 7.28
C TYR A 14 -0.17 -6.70 8.02
N ALA A 15 0.71 -5.71 8.12
CA ALA A 15 1.92 -5.78 8.92
C ALA A 15 1.60 -5.62 10.41
N ARG A 16 1.03 -6.68 11.00
CA ARG A 16 0.32 -6.61 12.28
C ARG A 16 1.19 -6.30 13.49
N TYR A 17 2.31 -6.99 13.66
CA TYR A 17 3.21 -6.85 14.82
C TYR A 17 4.60 -7.42 14.55
N GLY A 18 5.55 -7.10 15.43
CA GLY A 18 6.90 -7.64 15.39
C GLY A 18 7.81 -6.90 14.41
N GLN A 19 8.96 -7.50 14.11
CA GLN A 19 9.94 -6.97 13.15
C GLN A 19 9.79 -7.72 11.83
N GLN A 20 9.61 -6.99 10.74
CA GLN A 20 9.44 -7.61 9.43
C GLN A 20 10.30 -6.91 8.38
N PHE A 21 10.74 -7.68 7.39
CA PHE A 21 11.60 -7.18 6.32
C PHE A 21 11.06 -7.67 4.97
N TYR A 22 10.70 -6.72 4.12
CA TYR A 22 10.17 -6.95 2.78
C TYR A 22 11.20 -6.47 1.77
N ARG A 23 11.70 -7.36 0.93
CA ARG A 23 12.73 -7.03 -0.06
C ARG A 23 12.33 -7.46 -1.44
N GLU A 24 12.53 -6.60 -2.43
CA GLU A 24 12.29 -6.90 -3.86
C GLU A 24 10.86 -7.42 -4.12
N CYS A 25 9.90 -6.92 -3.33
CA CYS A 25 8.49 -7.30 -3.42
C CYS A 25 7.71 -6.34 -4.31
N ASN A 26 6.64 -6.85 -4.93
CA ASN A 26 5.62 -6.03 -5.58
C ASN A 26 4.39 -5.96 -4.69
N ILE A 27 3.97 -4.75 -4.31
CA ILE A 27 2.79 -4.50 -3.47
C ILE A 27 1.87 -3.56 -4.25
N SER A 28 0.58 -3.90 -4.36
CA SER A 28 -0.34 -3.09 -5.15
C SER A 28 -1.77 -3.14 -4.63
N ASP A 29 -2.38 -1.99 -4.41
CA ASP A 29 -3.81 -1.86 -4.11
C ASP A 29 -4.23 -0.38 -4.18
N THR A 30 -5.37 -0.03 -3.57
CA THR A 30 -5.95 1.32 -3.58
C THR A 30 -5.80 2.05 -2.25
N VAL A 31 -6.46 1.57 -1.19
CA VAL A 31 -6.61 2.26 0.10
C VAL A 31 -5.96 1.46 1.22
N ASP A 32 -5.17 2.15 2.05
CA ASP A 32 -4.51 1.69 3.28
C ASP A 32 -3.80 0.33 3.13
N PHE A 33 -3.15 0.12 1.99
CA PHE A 33 -2.80 -1.25 1.58
C PHE A 33 -1.49 -1.79 2.16
N ILE A 34 -0.76 -0.95 2.90
CA ILE A 34 0.28 -1.34 3.85
C ILE A 34 -0.13 -0.79 5.22
N PHE A 35 -0.67 -1.62 6.09
CA PHE A 35 -1.26 -1.17 7.35
C PHE A 35 -0.91 -2.07 8.53
N GLY A 36 -1.01 -1.53 9.75
CA GLY A 36 -0.70 -2.23 10.99
C GLY A 36 0.27 -1.46 11.89
N ASP A 37 0.87 -2.15 12.85
CA ASP A 37 1.71 -1.57 13.91
C ASP A 37 3.00 -2.38 14.11
N ALA A 38 3.55 -2.94 13.04
CA ALA A 38 4.86 -3.58 13.07
C ALA A 38 6.01 -2.57 12.91
N SER A 39 7.23 -3.06 13.16
CA SER A 39 8.50 -2.38 12.86
C SER A 39 9.04 -2.95 11.56
N ASP A 40 8.77 -2.28 10.44
CA ASP A 40 9.03 -2.84 9.11
C ASP A 40 10.00 -2.02 8.28
N VAL A 41 10.77 -2.73 7.46
CA VAL A 41 11.55 -2.13 6.37
C VAL A 41 11.14 -2.77 5.06
N PHE A 42 10.71 -1.93 4.12
CA PHE A 42 10.53 -2.25 2.71
C PHE A 42 11.76 -1.78 1.96
N GLN A 43 12.50 -2.69 1.32
CA GLN A 43 13.73 -2.38 0.61
C GLN A 43 13.67 -2.85 -0.84
N ASN A 44 13.98 -1.97 -1.79
CA ASN A 44 13.98 -2.29 -3.23
C ASN A 44 12.61 -2.80 -3.73
N CYS A 45 11.51 -2.41 -3.09
CA CYS A 45 10.18 -2.86 -3.47
C CYS A 45 9.56 -1.96 -4.55
N MET A 46 8.67 -2.54 -5.34
CA MET A 46 7.78 -1.80 -6.23
C MET A 46 6.40 -1.69 -5.57
N ILE A 47 5.90 -0.47 -5.42
CA ILE A 47 4.64 -0.17 -4.75
C ILE A 47 3.73 0.51 -5.77
N TYR A 48 2.56 -0.06 -6.02
CA TYR A 48 1.68 0.38 -7.10
C TYR A 48 0.29 0.78 -6.60
N ALA A 49 -0.08 2.04 -6.83
CA ALA A 49 -1.44 2.51 -6.58
C ALA A 49 -2.35 2.13 -7.76
N LYS A 50 -3.42 1.38 -7.49
CA LYS A 50 -4.42 0.96 -8.49
C LYS A 50 -5.54 2.00 -8.64
N LEU A 51 -6.41 1.80 -9.62
CA LEU A 51 -7.62 2.62 -9.79
C LEU A 51 -8.61 2.31 -8.66
N PRO A 52 -8.94 3.26 -7.76
CA PRO A 52 -9.92 3.04 -6.70
C PRO A 52 -11.35 3.15 -7.23
N MET A 53 -12.32 2.93 -6.34
CA MET A 53 -13.72 3.21 -6.66
C MET A 53 -13.92 4.71 -6.88
N GLN A 54 -15.02 5.07 -7.56
CA GLN A 54 -15.37 6.46 -7.77
C GLN A 54 -15.43 7.23 -6.44
N GLU A 55 -14.90 8.46 -6.44
CA GLU A 55 -14.83 9.35 -5.26
C GLU A 55 -13.92 8.87 -4.12
N GLN A 56 -13.14 7.81 -4.31
CA GLN A 56 -12.07 7.43 -3.39
C GLN A 56 -10.72 8.01 -3.82
N ASP A 57 -9.94 8.40 -2.83
CA ASP A 57 -8.52 8.66 -2.96
C ASP A 57 -7.73 7.40 -2.57
N ASN A 58 -6.50 7.27 -3.06
CA ASN A 58 -5.58 6.20 -2.65
C ASN A 58 -4.74 6.63 -1.45
N THR A 59 -4.47 5.68 -0.55
CA THR A 59 -3.53 5.83 0.56
C THR A 59 -2.64 4.59 0.60
N ILE A 60 -1.32 4.80 0.62
CA ILE A 60 -0.37 3.67 0.59
C ILE A 60 -0.25 3.03 1.96
N THR A 61 -0.09 3.85 3.00
CA THR A 61 0.12 3.37 4.36
C THR A 61 -0.97 3.83 5.32
N ALA A 62 -1.24 3.00 6.33
CA ALA A 62 -1.98 3.36 7.52
C ALA A 62 -1.28 2.76 8.75
N HIS A 63 -0.25 3.45 9.25
CA HIS A 63 0.49 3.02 10.44
C HIS A 63 -0.33 3.28 11.70
N GLY A 64 -0.45 2.27 12.54
CA GLY A 64 -1.35 2.23 13.69
C GLY A 64 -0.69 2.45 15.06
N ARG A 65 0.48 3.09 15.13
CA ARG A 65 1.16 3.33 16.41
C ARG A 65 0.27 4.09 17.39
N ASN A 66 0.03 3.51 18.56
CA ASN A 66 -0.90 4.07 19.55
C ASN A 66 -0.17 4.82 20.68
N LYS A 67 1.09 4.47 20.96
CA LYS A 67 1.89 5.10 22.03
C LYS A 67 3.24 5.55 21.51
N GLU A 68 3.70 6.71 21.96
CA GLU A 68 5.03 7.23 21.60
C GLU A 68 6.17 6.30 22.01
N SER A 69 5.96 5.48 23.05
CA SER A 69 6.93 4.49 23.54
C SER A 69 7.04 3.25 22.65
N GLU A 70 6.14 3.03 21.70
CA GLU A 70 6.19 1.89 20.78
C GLU A 70 7.27 2.15 19.71
N ALA A 71 8.23 1.24 19.63
CA ALA A 71 9.31 1.29 18.64
C ALA A 71 8.88 0.71 17.28
N THR A 72 7.66 1.05 16.85
CA THR A 72 7.02 0.58 15.62
C THR A 72 7.06 1.69 14.56
N GLY A 73 6.96 1.30 13.30
CA GLY A 73 7.04 2.23 12.18
C GLY A 73 7.30 1.50 10.87
N PHE A 74 6.93 2.14 9.76
CA PHE A 74 7.26 1.66 8.42
C PHE A 74 8.41 2.49 7.84
N SER A 75 9.42 1.83 7.30
CA SER A 75 10.49 2.45 6.53
C SER A 75 10.47 1.95 5.09
N MET A 76 10.46 2.87 4.13
CA MET A 76 10.56 2.55 2.71
C MET A 76 11.89 3.05 2.17
N GLN A 77 12.77 2.12 1.80
CA GLN A 77 14.13 2.41 1.36
C GLN A 77 14.35 1.91 -0.06
N ASN A 78 14.74 2.81 -0.96
CA ASN A 78 14.98 2.48 -2.37
C ASN A 78 13.77 1.79 -3.05
N CYS A 79 12.56 2.12 -2.61
CA CYS A 79 11.34 1.66 -3.25
C CYS A 79 10.95 2.59 -4.39
N SER A 80 10.26 2.05 -5.40
CA SER A 80 9.59 2.84 -6.43
C SER A 80 8.09 2.83 -6.17
N ILE A 81 7.49 4.01 -6.07
CA ILE A 81 6.04 4.18 -5.90
C ILE A 81 5.47 4.72 -7.21
N LEU A 82 4.59 3.96 -7.85
CA LEU A 82 4.11 4.22 -9.21
C LEU A 82 2.59 3.98 -9.32
N SER A 83 1.98 4.52 -10.36
CA SER A 83 0.59 4.17 -10.72
C SER A 83 0.55 2.84 -11.48
N TRP A 84 -0.43 1.98 -11.16
CA TRP A 84 -0.70 0.76 -11.90
C TRP A 84 -1.39 1.07 -13.24
N HIS A 85 -1.41 0.09 -14.16
CA HIS A 85 -1.84 0.32 -15.54
C HIS A 85 -3.31 0.77 -15.67
N ASP A 86 -4.18 0.35 -14.75
CA ASP A 86 -5.60 0.72 -14.72
C ASP A 86 -5.80 2.18 -14.30
N LEU A 87 -5.02 2.63 -13.32
CA LEU A 87 -5.01 4.03 -12.88
C LEU A 87 -4.47 4.94 -13.99
N VAL A 88 -3.37 4.54 -14.64
CA VAL A 88 -2.79 5.28 -15.77
C VAL A 88 -3.76 5.37 -16.95
N ALA A 89 -4.53 4.31 -17.22
CA ALA A 89 -5.51 4.28 -18.30
C ALA A 89 -6.83 5.00 -17.95
N SER A 90 -7.02 5.44 -16.71
CA SER A 90 -8.25 6.09 -16.29
C SER A 90 -8.35 7.52 -16.85
N ASN A 91 -9.57 7.94 -17.19
CA ASN A 91 -9.84 9.28 -17.71
C ASN A 91 -9.93 10.35 -16.60
N GLY A 92 -9.64 10.00 -15.35
CA GLY A 92 -9.79 10.86 -14.18
C GLY A 92 -8.46 11.11 -13.46
N SER A 93 -8.47 12.08 -12.56
CA SER A 93 -7.37 12.28 -11.61
C SER A 93 -7.78 11.67 -10.27
N VAL A 94 -6.96 10.74 -9.77
CA VAL A 94 -7.11 10.17 -8.43
C VAL A 94 -6.00 10.73 -7.56
N LYS A 95 -6.33 11.27 -6.39
CA LYS A 95 -5.30 11.70 -5.46
C LYS A 95 -4.74 10.47 -4.77
N THR A 96 -3.42 10.41 -4.65
CA THR A 96 -2.70 9.31 -4.01
C THR A 96 -1.78 9.89 -2.97
N TYR A 97 -1.90 9.42 -1.74
CA TYR A 97 -1.11 9.87 -0.60
C TYR A 97 -0.25 8.72 -0.06
N LEU A 98 0.90 9.05 0.53
CA LEU A 98 1.76 8.04 1.14
C LEU A 98 1.12 7.39 2.39
N GLY A 99 0.18 8.07 3.03
CA GLY A 99 -0.43 7.73 4.31
C GLY A 99 -0.43 8.92 5.25
#